data_AF-A0A4U5W620-F1
#
_entry.id   AF-A0A4U5W620-F1
#
_cell.length_a   1.000
_cell.length_b   1.000
_cell.length_c   1.000
_cell.angle_alpha   90.00
_cell.angle_beta   90.00
_cell.angle_gamma   90.00
#
_symmetry.space_group_name_H-M   'P 1'
#
loop_
_entity.id
_entity.type
_entity.pdbx_description
1 polymer ?
#
loop_
_entity_poly.entity_id
_entity_poly.type
_entity_poly.pdbx_seq_one_letter_code
_entity_poly.pdbx_strand_id
1 'polypeptide(L)'
;MMITKALRKASISSACALLAASAVIAAAPTADAATTTHCTVGNSSALANGYPLNYVRTSRTYCPDFTDSGAPYTLVIDRLGILIMDPWGQSSSIWYNVTATCGSVREDPGGILYFNSCTYRST
;
A
#
# COMPACT_ATOMS: atom_id res chain seq x y z
N MET A 1 -72.24 -15.41 26.38
CA MET A 1 -72.35 -15.37 24.92
C MET A 1 -71.32 -14.37 24.41
N MET A 2 -70.43 -14.88 23.53
CA MET A 2 -69.44 -14.20 22.67
C MET A 2 -70.02 -13.00 21.88
N ILE A 3 -69.33 -12.04 21.25
CA ILE A 3 -67.92 -11.68 21.00
C ILE A 3 -67.91 -10.26 20.38
N THR A 4 -66.86 -9.52 20.72
CA THR A 4 -66.08 -8.48 20.00
C THR A 4 -66.35 -8.17 18.51
N LYS A 5 -66.11 -6.91 18.10
CA LYS A 5 -65.51 -6.49 16.79
C LYS A 5 -64.75 -5.15 17.01
N ALA A 6 -63.52 -4.83 16.57
CA ALA A 6 -62.50 -5.28 15.60
C ALA A 6 -62.26 -4.23 14.50
N LEU A 7 -60.99 -3.88 14.23
CA LEU A 7 -60.41 -3.36 12.96
C LEU A 7 -58.86 -3.28 13.14
N ARG A 8 -57.98 -4.18 12.62
CA ARG A 8 -57.48 -4.50 11.24
C ARG A 8 -56.72 -3.33 10.58
N LYS A 9 -55.48 -3.42 10.06
CA LYS A 9 -54.59 -4.47 9.47
C LYS A 9 -53.11 -3.97 9.54
N ALA A 10 -52.08 -4.76 9.89
CA ALA A 10 -51.30 -5.76 9.12
C ALA A 10 -50.52 -5.15 7.93
N SER A 11 -49.21 -5.41 7.71
CA SER A 11 -48.68 -6.78 7.54
C SER A 11 -47.15 -6.91 7.67
N ILE A 12 -46.74 -7.87 8.51
CA ILE A 12 -45.48 -8.64 8.50
C ILE A 12 -45.83 -10.00 7.87
N SER A 13 -44.94 -10.55 7.02
CA SER A 13 -44.79 -11.99 6.69
C SER A 13 -43.49 -12.12 5.88
N SER A 14 -42.60 -13.09 6.04
CA SER A 14 -42.70 -14.40 6.67
C SER A 14 -41.30 -14.93 7.03
N ALA A 15 -41.26 -15.77 8.05
CA ALA A 15 -40.11 -16.50 8.57
C ALA A 15 -39.79 -17.79 7.78
N CYS A 16 -38.76 -18.52 8.28
CA CYS A 16 -38.18 -19.82 7.91
C CYS A 16 -36.97 -19.72 6.97
N ALA A 17 -35.81 -20.33 7.25
CA ALA A 17 -35.58 -21.57 7.98
C ALA A 17 -34.20 -21.61 8.67
N LEU A 18 -34.16 -22.35 9.79
CA LEU A 18 -32.95 -22.92 10.37
C LEU A 18 -32.23 -23.80 9.34
N LEU A 19 -30.93 -23.56 9.11
CA LEU A 19 -29.98 -24.57 8.65
C LEU A 19 -28.61 -24.23 9.21
N ALA A 20 -28.11 -25.12 10.05
CA ALA A 20 -26.74 -25.14 10.53
C ALA A 20 -25.79 -25.22 9.33
N ALA A 21 -25.19 -24.10 8.95
CA ALA A 21 -23.95 -24.10 8.21
C ALA A 21 -22.86 -23.93 9.26
N SER A 22 -21.98 -24.93 9.40
CA SER A 22 -20.69 -24.77 10.05
C SER A 22 -19.98 -23.60 9.38
N ALA A 23 -20.15 -22.40 9.93
CA ALA A 23 -19.45 -21.23 9.47
C ALA A 23 -18.00 -21.47 9.87
N VAL A 24 -17.24 -22.02 8.92
CA VAL A 24 -15.79 -21.82 8.88
C VAL A 24 -15.65 -20.32 8.99
N ILE A 25 -15.24 -19.86 10.17
CA ILE A 25 -14.82 -18.49 10.40
C ILE A 25 -13.58 -18.37 9.51
N ALA A 26 -13.80 -18.04 8.24
CA ALA A 26 -12.75 -17.52 7.39
C ALA A 26 -12.31 -16.26 8.11
N ALA A 27 -11.22 -16.40 8.88
CA ALA A 27 -10.54 -15.28 9.49
C ALA A 27 -10.45 -14.21 8.41
N ALA A 28 -10.98 -13.02 8.69
CA ALA A 28 -10.68 -11.87 7.84
C ALA A 28 -9.16 -11.88 7.67
N PRO A 29 -8.64 -11.84 6.43
CA PRO A 29 -7.20 -11.87 6.23
C PRO A 29 -6.63 -10.79 7.14
N THR A 30 -5.76 -11.21 8.06
CA THR A 30 -5.03 -10.27 8.90
C THR A 30 -4.41 -9.29 7.92
N ALA A 31 -4.83 -8.02 7.99
CA ALA A 31 -4.18 -6.96 7.25
C ALA A 31 -2.72 -7.03 7.66
N ASP A 32 -1.90 -7.61 6.78
CA ASP A 32 -0.48 -7.81 7.04
C ASP A 32 0.08 -6.42 7.32
N ALA A 33 0.67 -6.25 8.49
CA ALA A 33 1.15 -4.94 8.91
C ALA A 33 2.18 -4.51 7.87
N ALA A 34 1.86 -3.47 7.09
CA ALA A 34 2.71 -2.96 6.03
C ALA A 34 4.13 -2.80 6.57
N THR A 35 5.02 -3.69 6.17
CA THR A 35 6.33 -3.81 6.82
C THR A 35 7.13 -2.60 6.39
N THR A 36 7.45 -1.74 7.37
CA THR A 36 8.22 -0.53 7.11
C THR A 36 9.69 -0.89 7.10
N THR A 37 10.34 -0.78 5.95
CA THR A 37 11.77 -1.01 5.81
C THR A 37 12.51 0.31 5.88
N HIS A 38 13.57 0.36 6.69
CA HIS A 38 14.46 1.50 6.72
C HIS A 38 15.58 1.37 5.69
N CYS A 39 15.85 2.45 4.96
CA CYS A 39 16.82 2.51 3.89
C CYS A 39 17.67 3.78 4.04
N THR A 40 18.99 3.64 4.01
CA THR A 40 19.90 4.80 4.15
C THR A 40 19.98 5.65 2.88
N VAL A 41 19.89 5.02 1.71
CA VAL A 41 19.98 5.72 0.42
C VAL A 41 18.97 5.15 -0.58
N GLY A 42 18.31 6.03 -1.31
CA GLY A 42 17.51 5.71 -2.49
C GLY A 42 17.80 6.67 -3.64
N ASN A 43 17.47 6.26 -4.86
CA ASN A 43 17.50 7.11 -6.04
C ASN A 43 16.18 7.01 -6.81
N SER A 44 15.74 8.12 -7.36
CA SER A 44 14.60 8.21 -8.27
C SER A 44 14.96 9.14 -9.44
N SER A 45 14.13 9.19 -10.46
CA SER A 45 14.22 10.20 -11.50
C SER A 45 12.85 10.79 -11.82
N ALA A 46 12.86 12.05 -12.21
CA ALA A 46 11.71 12.78 -12.72
C ALA A 46 12.05 13.35 -14.10
N LEU A 47 11.01 13.55 -14.92
CA LEU A 47 11.09 14.39 -16.10
C LEU A 47 11.00 15.87 -15.69
N ALA A 48 11.28 16.77 -16.64
CA ALA A 48 11.35 18.23 -16.47
C ALA A 48 10.22 18.87 -15.66
N ASN A 49 9.02 18.28 -15.67
CA ASN A 49 7.85 18.78 -14.96
C ASN A 49 7.77 18.30 -13.50
N GLY A 50 8.83 17.67 -12.99
CA GLY A 50 8.95 17.19 -11.61
C GLY A 50 8.12 15.96 -11.25
N TYR A 51 7.21 15.51 -12.11
CA TYR A 51 6.25 14.44 -11.82
C TYR A 51 5.88 13.55 -13.02
N PRO A 52 5.57 12.27 -12.78
CA PRO A 52 5.60 11.59 -11.46
C PRO A 52 6.94 10.91 -11.17
N LEU A 53 7.52 11.24 -10.01
CA LEU A 53 8.41 10.33 -9.29
C LEU A 53 7.54 9.12 -8.91
N ASN A 54 7.81 7.95 -9.46
CA ASN A 54 6.97 6.77 -9.24
C ASN A 54 7.76 5.49 -8.98
N TYR A 55 9.07 5.59 -8.80
CA TYR A 55 9.94 4.45 -8.51
C TYR A 55 11.05 4.84 -7.54
N VAL A 56 11.51 3.88 -6.74
CA VAL A 56 12.72 4.00 -5.93
C VAL A 56 13.67 2.88 -6.35
N ARG A 57 14.89 3.26 -6.70
CA ARG A 57 16.01 2.35 -6.88
C ARG A 57 16.94 2.42 -5.68
N THR A 58 17.18 1.29 -5.04
CA THR A 58 18.11 1.15 -3.92
C THR A 58 18.79 -0.23 -3.98
N SER A 59 19.48 -0.66 -2.93
CA SER A 59 20.12 -1.98 -2.87
C SER A 59 20.02 -2.58 -1.48
N ARG A 60 20.22 -3.89 -1.37
CA ARG A 60 20.35 -4.61 -0.10
C ARG A 60 21.36 -3.98 0.84
N THR A 61 22.46 -3.41 0.33
CA THR A 61 23.45 -2.71 1.16
C THR A 61 22.87 -1.48 1.85
N TYR A 62 21.93 -0.79 1.21
CA TYR A 62 21.29 0.41 1.78
C TYR A 62 20.01 0.10 2.54
N CYS A 63 19.37 -1.03 2.27
CA CYS A 63 18.18 -1.55 2.94
C CYS A 63 18.45 -2.98 3.45
N PRO A 64 19.34 -3.18 4.43
CA PRO A 64 19.79 -4.51 4.86
C PRO A 64 18.66 -5.37 5.41
N ASP A 65 17.68 -4.74 6.06
CA ASP A 65 16.55 -5.42 6.70
C ASP A 65 15.34 -5.59 5.76
N PHE A 66 15.48 -5.22 4.49
CA PHE A 66 14.40 -5.41 3.53
C PHE A 66 14.01 -6.89 3.47
N THR A 67 12.73 -7.18 3.62
CA THR A 67 12.19 -8.52 3.38
C THR A 67 10.95 -8.36 2.53
N ASP A 68 10.80 -9.21 1.52
CA ASP A 68 9.60 -9.20 0.69
C ASP A 68 8.43 -9.80 1.47
N SER A 69 7.61 -8.91 2.02
CA SER A 69 6.36 -9.22 2.75
C SER A 69 5.12 -9.06 1.88
N GLY A 70 5.28 -8.80 0.57
CA GLY A 70 4.20 -8.39 -0.30
C GLY A 70 3.84 -6.90 -0.20
N ALA A 71 3.08 -6.43 -1.19
CA ALA A 71 2.65 -5.04 -1.30
C ALA A 71 1.50 -4.70 -0.32
N PRO A 72 1.40 -3.45 0.16
CA PRO A 72 2.24 -2.30 -0.17
C PRO A 72 3.59 -2.29 0.58
N TYR A 73 4.66 -1.93 -0.12
CA TYR A 73 6.00 -1.77 0.45
C TYR A 73 6.16 -0.36 0.99
N THR A 74 6.38 -0.22 2.30
CA THR A 74 6.64 1.08 2.92
C THR A 74 8.12 1.20 3.23
N LEU A 75 8.78 2.21 2.67
CA LEU A 75 10.20 2.49 2.85
C LEU A 75 10.36 3.83 3.57
N VAL A 76 11.16 3.87 4.61
CA VAL A 76 11.68 5.13 5.18
C VAL A 76 13.09 5.30 4.63
N ILE A 77 13.31 6.37 3.87
CA ILE A 77 14.56 6.63 3.15
C ILE A 77 15.22 7.88 3.73
N ASP A 78 16.38 7.73 4.35
CA ASP A 78 17.11 8.85 4.97
C ASP A 78 17.49 9.91 3.94
N ARG A 79 17.96 9.45 2.78
CA ARG A 79 18.39 10.31 1.67
C ARG A 79 17.94 9.75 0.33
N LEU A 80 17.03 10.45 -0.33
CA LEU A 80 16.54 10.15 -1.67
C LEU A 80 17.13 11.14 -2.68
N GLY A 81 18.05 10.66 -3.52
CA GLY A 81 18.55 11.43 -4.67
C GLY A 81 17.55 11.40 -5.82
N ILE A 82 17.25 12.55 -6.41
CA ILE A 82 16.30 12.68 -7.52
C ILE A 82 17.04 13.29 -8.70
N LEU A 83 17.21 12.51 -9.77
CA LEU A 83 17.70 13.02 -11.05
C LEU A 83 16.53 13.62 -11.84
N ILE A 84 16.61 14.91 -12.15
CA ILE A 84 15.62 15.61 -12.97
C ILE A 84 16.21 15.70 -14.38
N MET A 85 15.55 15.06 -15.33
CA MET A 85 15.91 15.11 -16.75
C MET A 85 15.06 16.17 -17.45
N ASP A 86 15.69 17.29 -17.80
CA ASP A 86 15.05 18.39 -18.51
C ASP A 86 15.58 18.50 -19.96
N PRO A 87 14.84 19.13 -20.90
CA PRO A 87 15.29 19.26 -22.28
C PRO A 87 16.58 20.08 -22.44
N TRP A 88 16.96 20.85 -21.41
CA TRP A 88 18.06 21.81 -21.43
C TRP A 88 19.26 21.35 -20.60
N GLY A 89 19.15 20.21 -19.91
CA GLY A 89 20.16 19.73 -18.99
C GLY A 89 19.68 18.63 -18.03
N GLN A 90 20.55 18.32 -17.09
CA GLN A 90 20.24 17.43 -15.97
C GLN A 90 20.52 18.19 -14.68
N SER A 91 19.59 18.09 -13.74
CA SER A 91 19.77 18.61 -12.38
C SER A 91 19.47 17.55 -11.35
N SER A 92 19.97 17.73 -10.13
CA SER A 92 19.73 16.81 -9.02
C SER A 92 19.07 17.53 -7.86
N SER A 93 18.04 16.91 -7.30
CA SER A 93 17.47 17.30 -6.01
C SER A 93 17.71 16.19 -4.98
N ILE A 94 17.80 16.56 -3.70
CA ILE A 94 17.96 15.61 -2.61
C ILE A 94 16.83 15.84 -1.63
N TRP A 95 16.07 14.78 -1.34
CA TRP A 95 15.09 14.77 -0.27
C TRP A 95 15.61 13.95 0.89
N TYR A 96 15.22 14.33 2.11
CA TYR A 96 15.63 13.67 3.34
C TYR A 96 14.41 13.17 4.11
N ASN A 97 14.57 12.08 4.86
CA ASN A 97 13.52 11.48 5.70
C ASN A 97 12.20 11.29 4.93
N VAL A 98 12.31 10.62 3.77
CA VAL A 98 11.19 10.42 2.86
C VAL A 98 10.55 9.07 3.16
N THR A 99 9.24 9.05 3.36
CA THR A 99 8.48 7.81 3.32
C THR A 99 7.98 7.57 1.90
N ALA A 100 8.37 6.43 1.31
CA ALA A 100 7.87 5.98 0.02
C ALA A 100 6.97 4.74 0.21
N THR A 101 5.75 4.78 -0.32
CA THR A 101 4.84 3.63 -0.34
C THR A 101 4.68 3.15 -1.77
N CYS A 102 5.14 1.94 -2.06
CA CYS A 102 5.26 1.38 -3.40
C CYS A 102 4.39 0.13 -3.57
N GLY A 103 3.90 -0.10 -4.79
CA GLY A 103 2.98 -1.20 -5.10
C GLY A 103 3.66 -2.48 -5.58
N SER A 104 4.92 -2.41 -6.01
CA SER A 104 5.67 -3.58 -6.49
C SER A 104 7.16 -3.42 -6.20
N VAL A 105 7.86 -4.55 -6.08
CA VAL A 105 9.30 -4.62 -5.97
C VAL A 105 9.82 -5.66 -6.96
N ARG A 106 11.00 -5.39 -7.53
CA ARG A 106 11.81 -6.38 -8.23
C ARG A 106 13.23 -6.29 -7.69
N GLU A 107 13.83 -7.42 -7.37
CA GLU A 107 15.24 -7.50 -7.04
C GLU A 107 16.01 -8.10 -8.22
N ASP A 108 17.16 -7.53 -8.57
CA ASP A 108 18.08 -8.13 -9.54
C ASP A 108 19.12 -9.04 -8.85
N PRO A 109 19.85 -9.90 -9.60
CA PRO A 109 20.85 -10.79 -9.01
C PRO A 109 22.00 -10.08 -8.28
N GLY A 110 22.17 -8.76 -8.49
CA GLY A 110 23.14 -7.92 -7.79
C GLY A 110 22.62 -7.34 -6.48
N GLY A 111 21.41 -7.70 -6.06
CA GLY A 111 20.78 -7.18 -4.85
C GLY A 111 20.28 -5.74 -4.99
N ILE A 112 20.09 -5.25 -6.23
CA ILE A 112 19.46 -3.94 -6.47
C ILE A 112 17.95 -4.11 -6.40
N LEU A 113 17.32 -3.28 -5.57
CA LEU A 113 15.88 -3.26 -5.37
C LEU A 113 15.26 -2.14 -6.22
N TYR A 114 14.28 -2.51 -7.03
CA TYR A 114 13.50 -1.62 -7.88
C TYR A 114 12.06 -1.63 -7.40
N PHE A 115 11.68 -0.59 -6.64
CA PHE A 115 10.31 -0.38 -6.22
C PHE A 115 9.58 0.49 -7.23
N ASN A 116 8.35 0.13 -7.60
CA ASN A 116 7.55 0.88 -8.58
C ASN A 116 6.16 1.22 -8.02
N SER A 117 5.47 2.12 -8.71
CA SER A 117 4.18 2.68 -8.29
C SER A 117 4.28 3.34 -6.91
N CYS A 118 5.38 4.05 -6.68
CA CYS A 118 5.67 4.71 -5.42
C CYS A 118 4.91 6.04 -5.29
N THR A 119 4.39 6.28 -4.10
CA THR A 119 3.92 7.58 -3.62
C THR A 119 4.82 8.05 -2.49
N TYR A 120 4.98 9.36 -2.34
CA TYR A 120 5.97 9.93 -1.43
C TYR A 120 5.33 10.88 -0.43
N ARG A 121 5.84 10.83 0.81
CA ARG A 121 5.53 11.78 1.86
C ARG A 121 6.82 12.22 2.53
N SER A 122 7.05 13.54 2.63
CA SER A 122 8.08 14.07 3.53
C SER A 122 7.56 13.96 4.97
N THR A 123 8.41 13.46 5.86
CA THR A 123 8.14 13.49 7.31
C THR A 123 8.73 14.73 7.96
#